data_AF-A0A9X2RWH6-F1
#
_entry.id   AF-A0A9X2RWH6-F1
#
_cell.length_a   1.000
_cell.length_b   1.000
_cell.length_c   1.000
_cell.angle_alpha   90.00
_cell.angle_beta   90.00
_cell.angle_gamma   90.00
#
_symmetry.space_group_name_H-M   'P 1'
#
loop_
_entity.id
_entity.type
_entity.pdbx_description
1 polymer ?
#
loop_
_entity_poly.entity_id
_entity_poly.type
_entity_poly.pdbx_seq_one_letter_code
_entity_poly.pdbx_strand_id
1 'polypeptide(L)'
;MTSVNQTAPSPAAEAPADAPAVLAEISGMLRTMLDEYGLDDIEITMETRFTEDLELESIDLVTLAGSLEARYGRQVNFAEFVADLELEEIIDLTVGQLVEYVVRCVRAAGER
;
A
#
# COMPACT_ATOMS: atom_id res chain seq x y z
N MET A 1 -9.42 -11.75 34.92
CA MET A 1 -10.00 -11.45 33.58
C MET A 1 -9.99 -9.94 33.52
N THR A 2 -9.03 -9.27 32.88
CA THR A 2 -8.64 -9.39 31.46
C THR A 2 -7.18 -8.95 31.32
N SER A 3 -6.37 -9.81 30.71
CA SER A 3 -5.00 -9.48 30.30
C SER A 3 -5.10 -8.65 29.03
N VAL A 4 -4.87 -7.33 29.12
CA VAL A 4 -4.62 -6.51 27.93
C VAL A 4 -3.11 -6.49 27.70
N ASN A 5 -2.64 -7.51 26.98
CA ASN A 5 -1.28 -7.50 26.43
C ASN A 5 -1.27 -6.51 25.26
N GLN A 6 -1.03 -5.25 25.58
CA GLN A 6 -0.78 -4.22 24.58
C GLN A 6 0.68 -4.36 24.17
N THR A 7 0.93 -5.28 23.24
CA THR A 7 2.23 -5.40 22.58
C THR A 7 2.39 -4.16 21.71
N ALA A 8 3.13 -3.18 22.22
CA ALA A 8 3.65 -2.08 21.41
C ALA A 8 4.52 -2.66 20.28
N PRO A 9 4.38 -2.21 19.03
CA PRO A 9 5.48 -2.29 18.09
C PRO A 9 6.44 -1.12 18.42
N SER A 10 7.64 -1.45 18.89
CA SER A 10 8.77 -0.52 19.01
C SER A 10 10.03 -1.32 18.61
N PRO A 11 11.12 -0.67 18.18
CA PRO A 11 11.31 -0.05 16.87
C PRO A 11 12.58 -0.63 16.18
N ALA A 12 12.48 -1.07 14.93
CA ALA A 12 13.62 -1.36 14.04
C ALA A 12 13.09 -1.15 12.61
N ALA A 13 13.29 -0.04 11.89
CA ALA A 13 14.51 0.68 11.52
C ALA A 13 15.52 -0.11 10.67
N GLU A 14 15.22 -1.35 10.28
CA GLU A 14 16.08 -2.12 9.37
C GLU A 14 15.49 -2.13 7.96
N ALA A 15 15.60 -0.99 7.27
CA ALA A 15 15.24 -0.76 5.87
C ALA A 15 13.76 -1.04 5.49
N PRO A 16 13.12 -0.20 4.65
CA PRO A 16 11.74 -0.44 4.18
C PRO A 16 11.61 -1.61 3.18
N ALA A 17 12.40 -2.67 3.32
CA ALA A 17 12.50 -3.78 2.37
C ALA A 17 11.64 -5.01 2.74
N ASP A 18 10.85 -4.93 3.82
CA ASP A 18 9.99 -6.01 4.30
C ASP A 18 8.51 -5.75 3.97
N ALA A 19 7.86 -6.77 3.39
CA ALA A 19 6.45 -6.75 3.02
C ALA A 19 5.49 -6.28 4.14
N PRO A 20 5.61 -6.73 5.41
CA PRO A 20 4.71 -6.24 6.47
C PRO A 20 4.91 -4.75 6.80
N ALA A 21 6.13 -4.21 6.68
CA ALA A 21 6.38 -2.80 6.92
C ALA A 21 5.80 -1.93 5.79
N VAL A 22 6.00 -2.36 4.53
CA VAL A 22 5.42 -1.72 3.35
C VAL A 22 3.89 -1.79 3.39
N LEU A 23 3.31 -2.93 3.77
CA LEU A 23 1.86 -3.06 3.97
C LEU A 23 1.36 -2.05 5.00
N ALA A 24 1.98 -1.96 6.18
CA ALA A 24 1.55 -1.02 7.21
C ALA A 24 1.61 0.44 6.73
N GLU A 25 2.63 0.81 5.95
CA GLU A 25 2.75 2.14 5.36
C GLU A 25 1.66 2.41 4.31
N ILE A 26 1.42 1.48 3.39
CA ILE A 26 0.39 1.63 2.34
C ILE A 26 -1.00 1.64 2.99
N SER A 27 -1.29 0.74 3.93
CA SER A 27 -2.53 0.75 4.70
C SER A 27 -2.74 2.08 5.43
N GLY A 28 -1.67 2.69 5.96
CA GLY A 28 -1.75 4.04 6.56
C GLY A 28 -2.11 5.13 5.56
N MET A 29 -1.52 5.12 4.36
CA MET A 29 -1.85 6.05 3.28
C MET A 29 -3.29 5.87 2.80
N LEU A 30 -3.70 4.62 2.58
CA LEU A 30 -5.05 4.27 2.17
C LEU A 30 -6.08 4.69 3.22
N ARG A 31 -5.84 4.43 4.50
CA ARG A 31 -6.72 4.92 5.58
C ARG A 31 -6.86 6.44 5.58
N THR A 32 -5.78 7.16 5.28
CA THR A 32 -5.83 8.63 5.20
C THR A 32 -6.70 9.09 4.03
N MET A 33 -6.66 8.39 2.90
CA MET A 33 -7.55 8.67 1.76
C MET A 33 -9.01 8.29 2.10
N LEU A 34 -9.22 7.12 2.71
CA LEU A 34 -10.53 6.60 3.07
C LEU A 34 -11.22 7.40 4.20
N ASP A 35 -10.45 8.05 5.06
CA ASP A 35 -10.96 8.97 6.08
C ASP A 35 -11.80 10.11 5.47
N GLU A 36 -11.40 10.62 4.29
CA GLU A 36 -12.18 11.64 3.57
C GLU A 36 -13.56 11.13 3.13
N TYR A 37 -13.70 9.81 2.96
CA TYR A 37 -14.95 9.13 2.62
C TYR A 37 -15.67 8.54 3.85
N GLY A 38 -15.09 8.64 5.05
CA GLY A 38 -15.63 8.04 6.27
C GLY A 38 -15.49 6.51 6.34
N LEU A 39 -14.48 5.96 5.67
CA LEU A 39 -14.23 4.52 5.50
C LEU A 39 -12.96 4.06 6.26
N ASP A 40 -12.58 4.72 7.36
CA ASP A 40 -11.32 4.44 8.08
C ASP A 40 -11.33 3.11 8.87
N ASP A 41 -12.51 2.56 9.16
CA ASP A 41 -12.71 1.31 9.92
C ASP A 41 -12.52 0.04 9.05
N ILE A 42 -12.28 0.18 7.74
CA ILE A 42 -12.09 -0.97 6.83
C ILE A 42 -10.77 -1.69 7.13
N GLU A 43 -10.84 -3.02 7.21
CA GLU A 43 -9.66 -3.86 7.40
C GLU A 43 -8.88 -4.02 6.09
N ILE A 44 -7.75 -3.31 5.99
CA ILE A 44 -6.83 -3.41 4.85
C ILE A 44 -5.85 -4.56 5.06
N THR A 45 -6.00 -5.62 4.28
CA THR A 45 -5.12 -6.80 4.26
C THR A 45 -4.44 -6.95 2.90
N MET A 46 -3.60 -7.97 2.71
CA MET A 46 -3.00 -8.25 1.39
C MET A 46 -4.01 -8.73 0.35
N GLU A 47 -5.16 -9.26 0.78
CA GLU A 47 -6.21 -9.77 -0.10
C GLU A 47 -7.24 -8.67 -0.44
N THR A 48 -7.18 -7.52 0.23
CA THR A 48 -8.03 -6.36 -0.01
C THR A 48 -7.83 -5.82 -1.43
N ARG A 49 -8.93 -5.64 -2.17
CA ARG A 49 -8.95 -5.11 -3.54
C ARG A 49 -9.16 -3.60 -3.55
N PHE A 50 -8.42 -2.88 -4.37
CA PHE A 50 -8.54 -1.41 -4.43
C PHE A 50 -9.93 -0.96 -4.92
N THR A 51 -10.45 -1.58 -5.97
CA THR A 51 -11.74 -1.17 -6.54
C THR A 51 -12.94 -1.86 -5.90
N GLU A 52 -12.86 -3.14 -5.54
CA GLU A 52 -14.02 -3.85 -4.96
C GLU A 52 -14.18 -3.67 -3.45
N ASP A 53 -13.08 -3.61 -2.70
CA ASP A 53 -13.13 -3.58 -1.23
C ASP A 53 -13.00 -2.15 -0.69
N LEU A 54 -12.14 -1.33 -1.34
CA LEU A 54 -11.92 0.06 -0.97
C LEU A 54 -12.70 1.05 -1.84
N GLU A 55 -13.44 0.57 -2.83
CA GLU A 55 -14.25 1.39 -3.75
C GLU A 55 -13.48 2.52 -4.43
N LEU A 56 -12.15 2.37 -4.60
CA LEU A 56 -11.29 3.40 -5.17
C LEU A 56 -11.48 3.51 -6.68
N GLU A 57 -11.59 4.75 -7.13
CA GLU A 57 -11.66 5.05 -8.56
C GLU A 57 -10.26 5.01 -9.19
N SER A 58 -10.24 4.93 -10.52
CA SER A 58 -8.98 4.99 -11.28
C SER A 58 -8.18 6.28 -11.00
N ILE A 59 -8.85 7.37 -10.62
CA ILE A 59 -8.23 8.65 -10.25
C ILE A 59 -7.56 8.55 -8.88
N ASP A 60 -8.16 7.84 -7.92
CA ASP A 60 -7.59 7.61 -6.60
C ASP A 60 -6.31 6.78 -6.69
N LEU A 61 -6.27 5.80 -7.59
CA LEU A 61 -5.06 5.02 -7.86
C LEU A 61 -3.89 5.87 -8.37
N VAL A 62 -4.16 6.86 -9.24
CA VAL A 62 -3.14 7.81 -9.71
C VAL A 62 -2.69 8.73 -8.57
N THR A 63 -3.60 9.11 -7.67
CA THR A 63 -3.27 9.92 -6.48
C THR A 63 -2.42 9.13 -5.49
N LEU A 64 -2.75 7.84 -5.30
CA LEU A 64 -1.97 6.91 -4.50
C LEU A 64 -0.57 6.72 -5.11
N ALA A 65 -0.48 6.62 -6.44
CA ALA A 65 0.80 6.54 -7.14
C ALA A 65 1.71 7.73 -6.85
N GLY A 66 1.16 8.94 -6.88
CA GLY A 66 1.92 10.15 -6.52
C GLY A 66 2.39 10.14 -5.06
N SER A 67 1.57 9.64 -4.15
CA SER A 67 1.91 9.50 -2.73
C SER A 67 3.03 8.48 -2.50
N LEU A 68 2.98 7.34 -3.21
CA LEU A 68 4.01 6.32 -3.19
C LEU A 68 5.33 6.84 -3.78
N GLU A 69 5.29 7.53 -4.91
CA GLU A 69 6.48 8.13 -5.52
C GLU A 69 7.09 9.18 -4.58
N ALA A 70 6.28 10.00 -3.90
CA ALA A 70 6.79 10.96 -2.92
C ALA A 70 7.46 10.28 -1.70
N ARG A 71 6.93 9.14 -1.26
CA ARG A 71 7.43 8.40 -0.09
C ARG A 71 8.67 7.55 -0.39
N TYR A 72 8.60 6.75 -1.45
CA TYR A 72 9.62 5.77 -1.85
C TYR A 72 10.56 6.33 -2.92
N GLY A 73 10.22 7.44 -3.55
CA GLY A 73 10.98 8.02 -4.66
C GLY A 73 10.66 7.35 -6.00
N ARG A 74 11.38 7.80 -7.03
CA ARG A 74 11.20 7.39 -8.44
C ARG A 74 11.47 5.91 -8.72
N GLN A 75 11.95 5.16 -7.73
CA GLN A 75 12.13 3.71 -7.84
C GLN A 75 10.79 2.96 -7.83
N VAL A 76 9.76 3.53 -7.20
CA VAL A 76 8.39 2.98 -7.18
C VAL A 76 7.53 3.86 -8.09
N ASN A 77 7.29 3.41 -9.31
CA ASN A 77 6.44 4.12 -10.26
C ASN A 77 5.12 3.37 -10.43
N PHE A 78 4.25 3.48 -9.42
CA PHE A 78 2.94 2.83 -9.45
C PHE A 78 2.05 3.35 -10.58
N ALA A 79 2.21 4.60 -11.00
CA ALA A 79 1.44 5.16 -12.11
C ALA A 79 1.77 4.45 -13.44
N GLU A 80 3.05 4.16 -13.67
CA GLU A 80 3.49 3.37 -14.82
C GLU A 80 3.03 1.91 -14.72
N PHE A 81 3.07 1.32 -13.53
CA PHE A 81 2.54 -0.02 -13.29
C PHE A 81 1.04 -0.11 -13.61
N VAL A 82 0.21 0.79 -13.06
CA VAL A 82 -1.24 0.82 -13.34
C VAL A 82 -1.55 1.13 -14.80
N ALA A 83 -0.73 1.97 -15.45
CA ALA A 83 -0.91 2.29 -16.87
C ALA A 83 -0.60 1.10 -17.81
N ASP A 84 0.18 0.12 -17.36
CA ASP A 84 0.46 -1.11 -18.10
C ASP A 84 -0.63 -2.17 -17.92
N LEU A 85 -1.41 -2.09 -16.82
CA LEU A 85 -2.48 -3.01 -16.51
C LEU A 85 -3.74 -2.77 -17.36
N GLU A 86 -4.42 -3.85 -17.72
CA GLU A 86 -5.76 -3.79 -18.32
C GLU A 86 -6.84 -3.45 -17.28
N LEU A 87 -8.01 -2.96 -17.73
CA LEU A 87 -9.11 -2.60 -16.82
C LEU A 87 -9.55 -3.78 -15.94
N GLU A 88 -9.54 -5.00 -16.48
CA GLU A 88 -9.84 -6.22 -15.71
C GLU A 88 -8.78 -6.48 -14.61
N GLU A 89 -7.50 -6.20 -14.90
CA GLU A 89 -6.41 -6.35 -13.93
C GLU A 89 -6.43 -5.27 -12.86
N ILE A 90 -6.84 -4.04 -13.21
CA ILE A 90 -7.01 -2.94 -12.25
C ILE A 90 -8.12 -3.28 -11.25
N ILE A 91 -9.22 -3.88 -11.71
CA ILE A 91 -10.34 -4.29 -10.84
C ILE A 91 -9.91 -5.40 -9.87
N ASP A 92 -9.13 -6.38 -10.35
CA ASP A 92 -8.60 -7.46 -9.51
C ASP A 92 -7.38 -7.04 -8.67
N LEU A 93 -6.91 -5.79 -8.82
CA LEU A 93 -5.70 -5.33 -8.16
C LEU A 93 -5.86 -5.34 -6.64
N THR A 94 -4.97 -6.06 -5.98
CA THR A 94 -4.92 -6.20 -4.53
C THR A 94 -3.79 -5.40 -3.89
N VAL A 95 -3.98 -5.04 -2.63
CA VAL A 95 -2.95 -4.38 -1.82
C VAL A 95 -1.69 -5.25 -1.72
N GLY A 96 -1.83 -6.58 -1.68
CA GLY A 96 -0.70 -7.52 -1.68
C GLY A 96 0.19 -7.38 -2.91
N GLN A 97 -0.41 -7.24 -4.11
CA GLN A 97 0.35 -7.02 -5.34
C GLN A 97 1.13 -5.70 -5.31
N LEU A 98 0.51 -4.64 -4.79
CA LEU A 98 1.19 -3.36 -4.62
C LEU A 98 2.36 -3.46 -3.64
N VAL A 99 2.16 -4.13 -2.49
CA VAL A 99 3.21 -4.36 -1.49
C VAL A 99 4.39 -5.11 -2.11
N GLU A 100 4.11 -6.19 -2.85
CA GLU A 100 5.15 -6.98 -3.51
C GLU A 100 5.93 -6.14 -4.54
N TYR A 101 5.23 -5.35 -5.35
CA TYR A 101 5.82 -4.42 -6.32
C TYR A 101 6.77 -3.42 -5.64
N VAL A 102 6.31 -2.77 -4.56
CA VAL A 102 7.10 -1.80 -3.80
C VAL A 102 8.34 -2.45 -3.18
N VAL A 103 8.17 -3.60 -2.52
CA VAL A 103 9.29 -4.35 -1.90
C VAL A 103 10.33 -4.72 -2.96
N ARG A 104 9.90 -5.18 -4.13
CA ARG A 104 10.80 -5.53 -5.23
C ARG A 104 11.59 -4.31 -5.73
N CYS A 105 10.93 -3.17 -5.91
CA CYS A 105 11.59 -1.93 -6.34
C CYS A 105 12.60 -1.42 -5.29
N VAL A 106 12.21 -1.40 -4.02
CA VAL A 106 13.07 -0.94 -2.92
C VAL A 106 14.30 -1.84 -2.77
N ARG A 107 14.13 -3.16 -2.86
CA ARG A 107 15.26 -4.11 -2.84
C ARG A 107 16.19 -3.90 -4.04
N ALA A 108 15.65 -3.75 -5.25
CA ALA A 108 16.45 -3.54 -6.46
C ALA A 108 17.25 -2.22 -6.44
N ALA A 109 16.80 -1.21 -5.70
CA ALA A 109 17.52 0.05 -5.54
C ALA A 109 18.61 -0.01 -4.46
N GLY A 110 18.41 -0.80 -3.40
CA GLY A 110 19.39 -0.96 -2.31
C GLY A 110 20.64 -1.77 -2.69
N GLU A 111 20.58 -2.52 -3.79
CA GLU A 111 21.71 -3.33 -4.32
C GLU A 111 22.64 -2.57 -5.28
N ARG A 112 22.53 -1.24 -5.38
CA ARG A 112 23.31 -0.40 -6.31
C ARG A 112 24.28 0.56 -5.64
#